data_AF-A0A9D5YWM3-F1
#
_entry.id   AF-A0A9D5YWM3-F1
#
_cell.length_a   1.000
_cell.length_b   1.000
_cell.length_c   1.000
_cell.angle_alpha   90.00
_cell.angle_beta   90.00
_cell.angle_gamma   90.00
#
_symmetry.space_group_name_H-M   'P 1'
#
loop_
_entity.id
_entity.type
_entity.pdbx_description
1 polymer ?
#
loop_
_entity_poly.entity_id
_entity_poly.type
_entity_poly.pdbx_seq_one_letter_code
_entity_poly.pdbx_strand_id
1 'polypeptide(L)'
;MKTYNLSLEPDPEIPRLQMLSVDVVEVPIVDVLQRGIHPVWTFEDPATLQEAFVERLNAVDVKIPHLEQLDYCGNVDALAQARYYQGKSPFQQLVEHLNHGLRFVSNLTYVDLLNIAREQLRKRWNRQTAYRMLSASHRDFDAMRSLVKAKDKRVKISGYADFDNYDLSEILSLDDFADHEQVLIREGLPVINFRTTDFLQRVVDNQGRLRLAERIPNFTLVHPPQMVYLRDSLLYYGEWRQGTVHLHPDLGRALSVRPKARELAQKWRTGEGEYCFTTTPARVDEMLASGDFRVAFPSLDYRRDRQPAKAQASIPGCRVDRYSVGGYLRENAAMGQFKDILREFGVSMSGRKEDLVEKIAQLAVTEYEQHEGELDAFFGDHRFVRIRTGSQETGRPFPVLENHLLRNMLLAMYVQKHLRANTILEADYSNETYDPLDLARALLQRNITIHGAFLPAN
;
A
#
# COMPACT_ATOMS: atom_id res chain seq x y z
N MET A 1 16.88 17.38 4.90
CA MET A 1 15.77 16.75 4.14
C MET A 1 14.78 17.86 3.81
N LYS A 2 13.82 17.68 2.89
CA LYS A 2 12.88 18.75 2.52
C LYS A 2 11.46 18.46 3.00
N THR A 3 10.65 19.51 3.22
CA THR A 3 9.20 19.45 3.50
C THR A 3 8.46 20.58 2.78
N TYR A 4 7.14 20.46 2.66
CA TYR A 4 6.26 21.51 2.16
C TYR A 4 5.95 22.51 3.28
N ASN A 5 6.15 23.80 3.01
CA ASN A 5 5.76 24.90 3.88
C ASN A 5 4.56 25.60 3.27
N LEU A 6 3.43 25.59 3.96
CA LEU A 6 2.17 26.16 3.51
C LEU A 6 1.87 27.46 4.24
N SER A 7 1.39 28.45 3.49
CA SER A 7 0.92 29.71 4.04
C SER A 7 -0.30 30.22 3.27
N LEU A 8 -0.97 31.23 3.81
CA LEU A 8 -2.05 31.93 3.12
C LEU A 8 -1.58 33.31 2.72
N GLU A 9 -1.64 33.60 1.43
CA GLU A 9 -1.28 34.88 0.85
C GLU A 9 -2.53 35.61 0.35
N PRO A 10 -2.60 36.95 0.45
CA PRO A 10 -3.71 37.71 -0.13
C PRO A 10 -3.82 37.46 -1.65
N ASP A 11 -5.05 37.27 -2.13
CA ASP A 11 -5.31 37.21 -3.56
C ASP A 11 -4.93 38.55 -4.22
N PRO A 12 -4.16 38.55 -5.32
CA PRO A 12 -3.69 39.78 -5.96
C PRO A 12 -4.82 40.70 -6.47
N GLU A 13 -5.96 40.14 -6.88
CA GLU A 13 -7.11 40.90 -7.39
C GLU A 13 -8.09 41.28 -6.27
N ILE A 14 -8.22 40.41 -5.26
CA ILE A 14 -9.15 40.57 -4.15
C ILE A 14 -8.45 40.29 -2.81
N PRO A 15 -7.67 41.23 -2.24
CA PRO A 15 -6.83 40.97 -1.06
C PRO A 15 -7.57 40.52 0.22
N ARG A 16 -8.90 40.69 0.28
CA ARG A 16 -9.76 40.16 1.35
C ARG A 16 -9.92 38.64 1.30
N LEU A 17 -9.64 38.03 0.14
CA LEU A 17 -9.62 36.60 -0.08
C LEU A 17 -8.16 36.13 -0.05
N GLN A 18 -7.92 34.90 0.42
CA GLN A 18 -6.58 34.34 0.50
C GLN A 18 -6.42 33.12 -0.40
N MET A 19 -5.21 32.95 -0.91
CA MET A 19 -4.75 31.83 -1.73
C MET A 19 -3.76 30.99 -0.93
N LEU A 20 -3.70 29.69 -1.23
CA LEU A 20 -2.75 28.79 -0.61
C LEU A 20 -1.39 28.92 -1.31
N SER A 21 -0.34 29.21 -0.55
CA SER A 21 1.03 29.25 -1.05
C SER A 21 1.79 28.03 -0.55
N VAL A 22 2.72 27.52 -1.36
CA VAL A 22 3.53 26.34 -1.04
C VAL A 22 4.99 26.55 -1.44
N ASP A 23 5.86 26.47 -0.43
CA ASP A 23 7.30 26.46 -0.59
C ASP A 23 7.89 25.13 -0.18
N VAL A 24 9.14 24.88 -0.59
CA VAL A 24 9.90 23.70 -0.13
C VAL A 24 11.06 24.17 0.73
N VAL A 25 11.07 23.75 2.00
CA VAL A 25 12.07 24.15 2.99
C VAL A 25 12.83 22.95 3.53
N GLU A 26 14.04 23.17 4.05
CA GLU A 26 14.78 22.11 4.74
C GLU A 26 14.18 21.82 6.12
N VAL A 27 14.20 20.55 6.51
CA VAL A 27 13.73 20.02 7.77
C VAL A 27 14.70 18.93 8.24
N PRO A 28 15.04 18.89 9.54
CA PRO A 28 15.81 17.79 10.11
C PRO A 28 14.94 16.54 10.26
N ILE A 29 15.54 15.35 10.17
CA ILE A 29 14.77 14.10 10.28
C ILE A 29 14.08 13.96 11.64
N VAL A 30 14.62 14.57 12.71
CA VAL A 30 13.99 14.54 14.04
C VAL A 30 12.57 15.13 14.02
N ASP A 31 12.34 16.20 13.26
CA ASP A 31 11.01 16.83 13.15
C ASP A 31 10.05 15.95 12.36
N VAL A 32 10.53 15.26 11.32
CA VAL A 32 9.74 14.26 10.58
C VAL A 32 9.29 13.14 11.53
N LEU A 33 10.23 12.57 12.28
CA LEU A 33 9.97 11.43 13.16
C LEU A 33 9.07 11.79 14.34
N GLN A 34 9.39 12.88 15.05
CA GLN A 34 8.76 13.26 16.31
C GLN A 34 7.49 14.09 16.12
N ARG A 35 7.49 15.02 15.15
CA ARG A 35 6.40 15.99 14.95
C ARG A 35 5.52 15.64 13.75
N GLY A 36 5.82 14.54 13.06
CA GLY A 36 5.02 14.03 11.95
C GLY A 36 5.03 14.93 10.72
N ILE A 37 6.09 15.74 10.56
CA ILE A 37 6.26 16.61 9.40
C ILE A 37 6.42 15.75 8.14
N HIS A 38 5.61 16.01 7.12
CA HIS A 38 5.63 15.24 5.87
C HIS A 38 6.89 15.62 5.06
N PRO A 39 7.82 14.69 4.81
CA PRO A 39 8.98 14.95 3.97
C PRO A 39 8.59 14.95 2.48
N VAL A 40 9.19 15.83 1.68
CA VAL A 40 9.07 15.80 0.22
C VAL A 40 9.74 14.54 -0.29
N TRP A 41 9.04 13.73 -1.09
CA TRP A 41 9.64 12.58 -1.75
C TRP A 41 10.18 12.98 -3.12
N THR A 42 11.49 12.79 -3.32
CA THR A 42 12.20 13.24 -4.53
C THR A 42 11.81 12.49 -5.82
N PHE A 43 11.07 11.39 -5.73
CA PHE A 43 10.74 10.57 -6.89
C PHE A 43 9.24 10.40 -7.15
N GLU A 44 8.35 10.67 -6.18
CA GLU A 44 6.89 10.73 -6.31
C GLU A 44 6.32 10.91 -4.90
N ASP A 45 5.50 11.94 -4.65
CA ASP A 45 4.66 11.94 -3.43
C ASP A 45 3.61 10.84 -3.57
N PRO A 46 3.25 10.13 -2.49
CA PRO A 46 2.19 9.15 -2.59
C PRO A 46 0.89 9.87 -2.96
N ALA A 47 0.12 9.33 -3.93
CA ALA A 47 -1.19 9.89 -4.31
C ALA A 47 -2.10 10.10 -3.10
N THR A 48 -1.93 9.27 -2.06
CA THR A 48 -2.65 9.34 -0.79
C THR A 48 -2.39 10.61 0.01
N LEU A 49 -1.28 11.34 -0.23
CA LEU A 49 -1.05 12.67 0.35
C LEU A 49 -2.10 13.66 -0.12
N GLN A 50 -2.30 13.75 -1.45
CA GLN A 50 -3.26 14.68 -2.04
C GLN A 50 -4.67 14.39 -1.55
N GLU A 51 -5.04 13.12 -1.54
CA GLU A 51 -6.34 12.66 -1.06
C GLU A 51 -6.54 13.00 0.43
N ALA A 52 -5.56 12.73 1.29
CA ALA A 52 -5.66 13.01 2.71
C ALA A 52 -5.67 14.52 3.03
N PHE A 53 -5.05 15.34 2.19
CA PHE A 53 -5.12 16.79 2.28
C PHE A 53 -6.50 17.31 1.86
N VAL A 54 -7.01 16.86 0.71
CA VAL A 54 -8.33 17.21 0.20
C VAL A 54 -9.47 16.75 1.12
N GLU A 55 -9.35 15.56 1.72
CA GLU A 55 -10.32 15.07 2.70
C GLU A 55 -10.46 16.02 3.90
N ARG A 56 -9.34 16.50 4.44
CA ARG A 56 -9.34 17.51 5.51
C ARG A 56 -9.87 18.86 5.04
N LEU A 57 -9.63 19.20 3.78
CA LEU A 57 -10.13 20.43 3.15
C LEU A 57 -11.64 20.37 2.87
N ASN A 58 -12.22 19.17 2.75
CA ASN A 58 -13.66 18.97 2.58
C ASN A 58 -14.41 18.71 3.90
N ALA A 59 -13.70 18.69 5.03
CA ALA A 59 -14.33 18.49 6.33
C ALA A 59 -15.37 19.57 6.64
N VAL A 60 -16.47 19.20 7.31
CA VAL A 60 -17.62 20.08 7.56
C VAL A 60 -17.23 21.33 8.33
N ASP A 61 -16.30 21.19 9.26
CA ASP A 61 -15.82 22.23 10.16
C ASP A 61 -14.75 23.16 9.54
N VAL A 62 -14.32 22.90 8.30
CA VAL A 62 -13.54 23.85 7.49
C VAL A 62 -14.38 24.61 6.47
N LYS A 63 -15.67 24.26 6.37
CA LYS A 63 -16.65 24.98 5.57
C LYS A 63 -17.34 26.05 6.40
N ILE A 64 -17.88 27.05 5.71
CA ILE A 64 -18.53 28.20 6.33
C ILE A 64 -20.04 27.93 6.30
N PRO A 65 -20.70 27.65 7.44
CA PRO A 65 -22.03 27.03 7.43
C PRO A 65 -23.09 27.76 6.61
N HIS A 66 -23.16 29.09 6.71
CA HIS A 66 -24.14 29.90 5.96
C HIS A 66 -23.80 30.02 4.47
N LEU A 67 -22.53 29.88 4.08
CA LEU A 67 -22.13 29.87 2.67
C LEU A 67 -22.28 28.47 2.05
N GLU A 68 -22.13 27.40 2.84
CA GLU A 68 -22.37 26.03 2.40
C GLU A 68 -23.84 25.82 2.01
N GLN A 69 -24.79 26.38 2.75
CA GLN A 69 -26.23 26.34 2.41
C GLN A 69 -26.55 27.00 1.05
N LEU A 70 -25.66 27.89 0.58
CA LEU A 70 -25.78 28.61 -0.68
C LEU A 70 -24.88 28.01 -1.79
N ASP A 71 -24.33 26.81 -1.57
CA ASP A 71 -23.44 26.10 -2.49
C ASP A 71 -22.10 26.81 -2.78
N TYR A 72 -21.66 27.68 -1.87
CA TYR A 72 -20.35 28.36 -1.97
C TYR A 72 -19.23 27.64 -1.19
N CYS A 73 -19.44 26.38 -0.78
CA CYS A 73 -18.46 25.54 -0.11
C CYS A 73 -18.46 24.11 -0.69
N GLY A 74 -18.59 23.99 -2.01
CA GLY A 74 -18.59 22.71 -2.72
C GLY A 74 -17.31 21.89 -2.48
N ASN A 75 -17.43 20.56 -2.55
CA ASN A 75 -16.28 19.67 -2.38
C ASN A 75 -15.29 19.83 -3.53
N VAL A 76 -14.01 19.64 -3.23
CA VAL A 76 -12.93 19.59 -4.22
C VAL A 76 -12.34 18.19 -4.28
N ASP A 77 -11.74 17.82 -5.41
CA ASP A 77 -11.15 16.50 -5.61
C ASP A 77 -9.62 16.56 -5.67
N ALA A 78 -8.97 15.45 -5.32
CA ALA A 78 -7.55 15.27 -5.57
C ALA A 78 -7.30 15.10 -7.09
N LEU A 79 -6.10 15.46 -7.56
CA LEU A 79 -5.77 15.32 -8.97
C LEU A 79 -5.59 13.84 -9.33
N ALA A 80 -6.39 13.36 -10.29
CA ALA A 80 -6.32 11.97 -10.76
C ALA A 80 -5.02 11.64 -11.52
N GLN A 81 -4.35 12.64 -12.10
CA GLN A 81 -3.08 12.49 -12.82
C GLN A 81 -2.17 13.70 -12.59
N ALA A 82 -1.00 13.47 -12.00
CA ALA A 82 0.05 14.48 -11.96
C ALA A 82 0.62 14.68 -13.37
N ARG A 83 0.78 15.94 -13.80
CA ARG A 83 1.50 16.26 -15.05
C ARG A 83 3.00 16.17 -14.75
N TYR A 84 3.61 15.03 -15.07
CA TYR A 84 5.01 14.72 -14.76
C TYR A 84 6.05 15.69 -15.36
N TYR A 85 5.67 16.55 -16.32
CA TYR A 85 6.61 17.37 -17.10
C TYR A 85 6.81 18.82 -16.64
N GLN A 86 6.29 19.21 -15.47
CA GLN A 86 6.32 20.63 -15.05
C GLN A 86 7.38 20.98 -13.99
N GLY A 87 8.27 20.04 -13.62
CA GLY A 87 9.32 20.30 -12.61
C GLY A 87 8.79 20.58 -11.19
N LYS A 88 7.49 20.39 -10.97
CA LYS A 88 6.80 20.54 -9.68
C LYS A 88 6.33 19.20 -9.17
N SER A 89 6.36 19.01 -7.86
CA SER A 89 5.79 17.82 -7.22
C SER A 89 4.28 17.71 -7.48
N PRO A 90 3.70 16.49 -7.44
CA PRO A 90 2.25 16.30 -7.52
C PRO A 90 1.48 17.14 -6.50
N PHE A 91 2.00 17.31 -5.28
CA PHE A 91 1.37 18.12 -4.25
C PHE A 91 1.39 19.62 -4.57
N GLN A 92 2.48 20.16 -5.10
CA GLN A 92 2.52 21.56 -5.56
C GLN A 92 1.51 21.81 -6.70
N GLN A 93 1.36 20.85 -7.61
CA GLN A 93 0.35 20.94 -8.67
C GLN A 93 -1.08 20.94 -8.12
N LEU A 94 -1.35 20.18 -7.04
CA LEU A 94 -2.64 20.22 -6.34
C LEU A 94 -2.89 21.62 -5.76
N VAL A 95 -1.90 22.22 -5.08
CA VAL A 95 -2.05 23.57 -4.50
C VAL A 95 -2.38 24.61 -5.59
N GLU A 96 -1.70 24.55 -6.73
CA GLU A 96 -1.99 25.41 -7.89
C GLU A 96 -3.39 25.19 -8.45
N HIS A 97 -3.81 23.93 -8.56
CA HIS A 97 -5.16 23.59 -9.00
C HIS A 97 -6.22 24.14 -8.05
N LEU A 98 -6.03 23.97 -6.74
CA LEU A 98 -6.93 24.50 -5.71
C LEU A 98 -7.04 26.03 -5.81
N ASN A 99 -5.92 26.72 -6.07
CA ASN A 99 -5.91 28.17 -6.26
C ASN A 99 -6.69 28.66 -7.50
N HIS A 100 -7.08 27.79 -8.43
CA HIS A 100 -8.00 28.17 -9.51
C HIS A 100 -9.47 28.10 -9.11
N GLY A 101 -9.80 27.30 -8.10
CA GLY A 101 -11.19 26.97 -7.76
C GLY A 101 -11.58 27.22 -6.30
N LEU A 102 -10.67 27.68 -5.44
CA LEU A 102 -10.87 27.82 -4.01
C LEU A 102 -10.22 29.09 -3.44
N ARG A 103 -10.85 29.70 -2.43
CA ARG A 103 -10.26 30.79 -1.62
C ARG A 103 -10.46 30.55 -0.12
N PHE A 104 -9.55 31.11 0.68
CA PHE A 104 -9.60 31.06 2.13
C PHE A 104 -10.02 32.41 2.71
N VAL A 105 -10.85 32.39 3.76
CA VAL A 105 -11.40 33.58 4.42
C VAL A 105 -11.60 33.34 5.91
N SER A 106 -11.43 34.36 6.75
CA SER A 106 -11.55 34.21 8.21
C SER A 106 -13.01 34.33 8.67
N ASN A 107 -13.64 35.48 8.40
CA ASN A 107 -15.00 35.79 8.79
C ASN A 107 -15.76 36.42 7.61
N LEU A 108 -16.14 35.62 6.61
CA LEU A 108 -16.88 36.10 5.45
C LEU A 108 -18.38 35.86 5.61
N THR A 109 -19.16 36.93 5.69
CA THR A 109 -20.63 36.83 5.62
C THR A 109 -21.11 36.84 4.16
N TYR A 110 -22.36 36.44 3.93
CA TYR A 110 -22.96 36.57 2.60
C TYR A 110 -23.04 38.05 2.15
N VAL A 111 -23.31 38.98 3.08
CA VAL A 111 -23.34 40.42 2.79
C VAL A 111 -21.95 40.92 2.38
N ASP A 112 -20.89 40.47 3.05
CA ASP A 112 -19.51 40.78 2.66
C ASP A 112 -19.20 40.27 1.25
N LEU A 113 -19.57 39.03 0.95
CA LEU A 113 -19.38 38.40 -0.35
C LEU A 113 -20.05 39.22 -1.47
N LEU A 114 -21.31 39.62 -1.27
CA LEU A 114 -22.05 40.45 -2.22
C LEU A 114 -21.39 41.83 -2.40
N ASN A 115 -20.90 42.45 -1.32
CA ASN A 115 -20.22 43.73 -1.40
C ASN A 115 -18.89 43.63 -2.17
N ILE A 116 -18.09 42.60 -1.91
CA ILE A 116 -16.84 42.35 -2.65
C ILE A 116 -17.16 42.15 -4.14
N ALA A 117 -18.19 41.36 -4.46
CA ALA A 117 -18.58 41.11 -5.84
C ALA A 117 -19.02 42.40 -6.55
N ARG A 118 -19.82 43.25 -5.89
CA ARG A 118 -20.22 44.57 -6.40
C ARG A 118 -19.03 45.48 -6.62
N GLU A 119 -18.09 45.55 -5.67
CA GLU A 119 -16.86 46.33 -5.82
C GLU A 119 -16.03 45.89 -7.03
N GLN A 120 -15.87 44.59 -7.23
CA GLN A 120 -15.14 44.05 -8.37
C GLN A 120 -15.86 44.31 -9.69
N LEU A 121 -17.19 44.14 -9.73
CA LEU A 121 -17.99 44.50 -10.90
C LEU A 121 -17.89 45.99 -11.24
N ARG A 122 -17.88 46.89 -10.25
CA ARG A 122 -17.71 48.34 -10.48
C ARG A 122 -16.37 48.65 -11.14
N LYS A 123 -15.28 48.02 -10.67
CA LYS A 123 -13.93 48.23 -11.24
C LYS A 123 -13.83 47.82 -12.71
N ARG A 124 -14.60 46.81 -13.13
CA ARG A 124 -14.59 46.26 -14.49
C ARG A 124 -15.91 46.47 -15.25
N TRP A 125 -16.70 47.46 -14.86
CA TRP A 125 -17.98 47.75 -15.50
C TRP A 125 -17.72 48.26 -16.91
N ASN A 126 -18.19 47.49 -17.89
CA ASN A 126 -18.04 47.79 -19.32
C ASN A 126 -19.14 47.09 -20.09
N ARG A 127 -19.24 47.39 -21.40
CA ARG A 127 -20.23 46.80 -22.31
C ARG A 127 -20.37 45.28 -22.18
N GLN A 128 -19.26 44.56 -22.08
CA GLN A 128 -19.26 43.10 -21.99
C GLN A 128 -19.79 42.60 -20.63
N THR A 129 -19.36 43.21 -19.54
CA THR A 129 -19.84 42.88 -18.19
C THR A 129 -21.34 43.18 -18.06
N ALA A 130 -21.80 44.32 -18.57
CA ALA A 130 -23.21 44.70 -18.55
C ALA A 130 -24.09 43.72 -19.36
N TYR A 131 -23.63 43.30 -20.54
CA TYR A 131 -24.32 42.27 -21.32
C TYR A 131 -24.38 40.92 -20.60
N ARG A 132 -23.25 40.46 -20.02
CA ARG A 132 -23.22 39.22 -19.24
C ARG A 132 -24.21 39.26 -18.08
N MET A 133 -24.22 40.35 -17.30
CA MET A 133 -25.19 40.57 -16.22
C MET A 133 -26.64 40.51 -16.71
N LEU A 134 -26.96 41.19 -17.82
CA LEU A 134 -28.29 41.18 -18.42
C LEU A 134 -28.73 39.77 -18.84
N SER A 135 -27.88 39.06 -19.58
CA SER A 135 -28.14 37.70 -20.07
C SER A 135 -28.20 36.65 -18.95
N ALA A 136 -27.45 36.86 -17.86
CA ALA A 136 -27.40 35.98 -16.72
C ALA A 136 -28.61 36.16 -15.78
N SER A 137 -29.15 37.37 -15.71
CA SER A 137 -30.29 37.72 -14.84
C SER A 137 -31.63 37.43 -15.52
N HIS A 138 -31.70 37.52 -16.85
CA HIS A 138 -32.92 37.32 -17.62
C HIS A 138 -32.73 36.24 -18.69
N ARG A 139 -33.56 35.20 -18.64
CA ARG A 139 -33.41 34.00 -19.49
C ARG A 139 -33.94 34.18 -20.91
N ASP A 140 -34.83 35.14 -21.12
CA ASP A 140 -35.52 35.35 -22.39
C ASP A 140 -35.37 36.78 -22.93
N PHE A 141 -35.49 36.88 -24.25
CA PHE A 141 -35.33 38.12 -25.01
C PHE A 141 -36.26 39.23 -24.52
N ASP A 142 -37.51 38.91 -24.20
CA ASP A 142 -38.50 39.92 -23.83
C ASP A 142 -38.21 40.52 -22.47
N ALA A 143 -37.76 39.73 -21.50
CA ALA A 143 -37.30 40.22 -20.21
C ALA A 143 -36.06 41.13 -20.35
N MET A 144 -35.04 40.69 -21.11
CA MET A 144 -33.85 41.51 -21.37
C MET A 144 -34.20 42.84 -22.04
N ARG A 145 -35.04 42.79 -23.08
CA ARG A 145 -35.49 43.96 -23.85
C ARG A 145 -36.31 44.91 -22.99
N SER A 146 -37.18 44.37 -22.13
CA SER A 146 -38.04 45.16 -21.24
C SER A 146 -37.22 45.97 -20.25
N LEU A 147 -36.18 45.37 -19.65
CA LEU A 147 -35.29 46.07 -18.73
C LEU A 147 -34.55 47.22 -19.43
N VAL A 148 -33.93 46.95 -20.58
CA VAL A 148 -33.17 47.99 -21.32
C VAL A 148 -34.10 49.12 -21.77
N LYS A 149 -35.30 48.82 -22.27
CA LYS A 149 -36.27 49.84 -22.69
C LYS A 149 -36.87 50.63 -21.54
N ALA A 150 -36.96 50.05 -20.34
CA ALA A 150 -37.37 50.77 -19.15
C ALA A 150 -36.36 51.87 -18.77
N LYS A 151 -35.07 51.66 -19.07
CA LYS A 151 -33.98 52.61 -18.80
C LYS A 151 -33.78 53.61 -19.92
N ASP A 152 -33.77 53.17 -21.18
CA ASP A 152 -33.74 54.07 -22.35
C ASP A 152 -34.73 53.63 -23.43
N LYS A 153 -35.81 54.43 -23.58
CA LYS A 153 -36.88 54.19 -24.56
C LYS A 153 -36.45 54.39 -26.03
N ARG A 154 -35.30 55.03 -26.29
CA ARG A 154 -34.80 55.32 -27.65
C ARG A 154 -34.13 54.09 -28.28
N VAL A 155 -33.75 53.12 -27.46
CA VAL A 155 -33.07 51.89 -27.88
C VAL A 155 -34.02 51.01 -28.71
N LYS A 156 -33.60 50.67 -29.93
CA LYS A 156 -34.32 49.78 -30.84
C LYS A 156 -33.68 48.40 -30.82
N ILE A 157 -34.30 47.49 -30.06
CA ILE A 157 -33.92 46.07 -29.98
C ILE A 157 -35.07 45.23 -30.57
N SER A 158 -34.76 44.48 -31.62
CA SER A 158 -35.64 43.59 -32.38
C SER A 158 -35.20 42.12 -32.37
N GLY A 159 -33.93 41.85 -32.08
CA GLY A 159 -33.38 40.51 -31.82
C GLY A 159 -32.12 40.55 -30.95
N TYR A 160 -31.58 39.37 -30.59
CA TYR A 160 -30.43 39.27 -29.66
C TYR A 160 -29.18 39.99 -30.16
N ALA A 161 -28.93 39.99 -31.47
CA ALA A 161 -27.77 40.70 -32.06
C ALA A 161 -27.85 42.23 -31.87
N ASP A 162 -29.05 42.78 -31.65
CA ASP A 162 -29.20 44.22 -31.47
C ASP A 162 -28.63 44.70 -30.13
N PHE A 163 -28.53 43.83 -29.11
CA PHE A 163 -27.91 44.20 -27.84
C PHE A 163 -26.44 44.57 -28.00
N ASP A 164 -25.73 43.93 -28.93
CA ASP A 164 -24.36 44.27 -29.26
C ASP A 164 -24.25 45.64 -29.95
N ASN A 165 -25.31 46.20 -30.50
CA ASN A 165 -25.22 47.51 -31.15
C ASN A 165 -25.20 48.69 -30.17
N TYR A 166 -25.39 48.43 -28.86
CA TYR A 166 -25.43 49.46 -27.83
C TYR A 166 -24.37 49.22 -26.77
N ASP A 167 -23.83 50.30 -26.20
CA ASP A 167 -23.06 50.20 -24.97
C ASP A 167 -24.02 50.07 -23.77
N LEU A 168 -24.32 48.82 -23.42
CA LEU A 168 -25.21 48.53 -22.29
C LEU A 168 -24.67 49.06 -20.95
N SER A 169 -23.36 49.35 -20.84
CA SER A 169 -22.80 49.90 -19.61
C SER A 169 -23.13 51.38 -19.38
N GLU A 170 -23.54 52.11 -20.42
CA GLU A 170 -24.07 53.48 -20.31
C GLU A 170 -25.57 53.52 -20.00
N ILE A 171 -26.29 52.42 -20.27
CA ILE A 171 -27.75 52.31 -20.10
C ILE A 171 -28.13 51.65 -18.77
N LEU A 172 -27.34 50.66 -18.36
CA LEU A 172 -27.57 49.85 -17.17
C LEU A 172 -26.51 50.16 -16.10
N SER A 173 -26.91 49.94 -14.86
CA SER A 173 -26.10 50.05 -13.65
C SER A 173 -26.17 48.77 -12.83
N LEU A 174 -25.29 48.60 -11.84
CA LEU A 174 -25.36 47.44 -10.95
C LEU A 174 -26.62 47.40 -10.10
N ASP A 175 -27.20 48.56 -9.78
CA ASP A 175 -28.41 48.64 -8.96
C ASP A 175 -29.63 48.09 -9.70
N ASP A 176 -29.59 48.04 -11.03
CA ASP A 176 -30.63 47.38 -11.85
C ASP A 176 -30.68 45.87 -11.65
N PHE A 177 -29.64 45.29 -11.04
CA PHE A 177 -29.51 43.87 -10.74
C PHE A 177 -29.55 43.59 -9.23
N ALA A 178 -30.02 44.53 -8.41
CA ALA A 178 -30.02 44.39 -6.95
C ALA A 178 -30.74 43.12 -6.45
N ASP A 179 -31.84 42.73 -7.11
CA ASP A 179 -32.62 41.53 -6.78
C ASP A 179 -32.01 40.21 -7.31
N HIS A 180 -30.90 40.29 -8.06
CA HIS A 180 -30.20 39.14 -8.67
C HIS A 180 -28.84 38.90 -8.00
N GLU A 181 -28.82 38.85 -6.67
CA GLU A 181 -27.59 38.79 -5.86
C GLU A 181 -26.66 37.61 -6.22
N GLN A 182 -27.20 36.44 -6.52
CA GLN A 182 -26.39 35.28 -6.94
C GLN A 182 -25.68 35.54 -8.28
N VAL A 183 -26.31 36.28 -9.19
CA VAL A 183 -25.69 36.69 -10.46
C VAL A 183 -24.60 37.70 -10.19
N LEU A 184 -24.84 38.69 -9.32
CA LEU A 184 -23.81 39.65 -8.91
C LEU A 184 -22.58 38.95 -8.33
N ILE A 185 -22.77 37.95 -7.47
CA ILE A 185 -21.67 37.17 -6.87
C ILE A 185 -20.93 36.37 -7.94
N ARG A 186 -21.64 35.59 -8.76
CA ARG A 186 -21.04 34.73 -9.79
C ARG A 186 -20.27 35.53 -10.85
N GLU A 187 -20.85 36.63 -11.32
CA GLU A 187 -20.22 37.46 -12.34
C GLU A 187 -19.19 38.44 -11.76
N GLY A 188 -19.20 38.67 -10.44
CA GLY A 188 -18.30 39.61 -9.76
C GLY A 188 -17.02 38.98 -9.21
N LEU A 189 -17.03 37.67 -8.95
CA LEU A 189 -15.90 36.96 -8.36
C LEU A 189 -15.32 35.93 -9.34
N PRO A 190 -13.99 35.75 -9.35
CA PRO A 190 -13.36 34.70 -10.17
C PRO A 190 -13.64 33.29 -9.63
N VAL A 191 -13.91 33.18 -8.33
CA VAL A 191 -14.11 31.93 -7.60
C VAL A 191 -15.22 32.11 -6.57
N ILE A 192 -16.09 31.11 -6.44
CA ILE A 192 -17.23 31.11 -5.50
C ILE A 192 -17.20 29.91 -4.53
N ASN A 193 -16.03 29.33 -4.29
CA ASN A 193 -15.84 28.23 -3.33
C ASN A 193 -14.87 28.67 -2.23
N PHE A 194 -15.31 28.62 -0.97
CA PHE A 194 -14.60 29.20 0.16
C PHE A 194 -14.32 28.18 1.27
N ARG A 195 -13.23 28.40 2.01
CA ARG A 195 -12.87 27.68 3.25
C ARG A 195 -12.41 28.64 4.32
N THR A 196 -12.55 28.25 5.59
CA THR A 196 -11.98 29.03 6.70
C THR A 196 -10.44 29.00 6.66
N THR A 197 -9.80 30.12 7.03
CA THR A 197 -8.35 30.20 7.24
C THR A 197 -7.84 29.24 8.31
N ASP A 198 -8.70 28.81 9.24
CA ASP A 198 -8.37 27.87 10.32
C ASP A 198 -8.03 26.48 9.78
N PHE A 199 -8.38 26.19 8.52
CA PHE A 199 -7.96 24.97 7.83
C PHE A 199 -6.45 24.73 7.97
N LEU A 200 -5.61 25.77 7.81
CA LEU A 200 -4.16 25.62 7.85
C LEU A 200 -3.69 24.99 9.17
N GLN A 201 -4.27 25.38 10.31
CA GLN A 201 -3.87 24.88 11.63
C GLN A 201 -4.03 23.35 11.78
N ARG A 202 -4.81 22.73 10.90
CA ARG A 202 -5.09 21.28 10.88
C ARG A 202 -4.10 20.48 10.06
N VAL A 203 -3.42 21.15 9.14
CA VAL A 203 -2.53 20.52 8.15
C VAL A 203 -1.10 21.03 8.25
N VAL A 204 -0.82 22.01 9.09
CA VAL A 204 0.55 22.49 9.35
C VAL A 204 0.93 22.41 10.82
N ASP A 205 2.23 22.52 11.09
CA ASP A 205 2.74 22.85 12.42
C ASP A 205 2.78 24.37 12.66
N ASN A 206 3.33 24.79 13.81
CA ASN A 206 3.45 26.20 14.19
C ASN A 206 4.42 27.01 13.31
N GLN A 207 5.14 26.37 12.40
CA GLN A 207 6.05 27.01 11.45
C GLN A 207 5.50 27.01 10.01
N GLY A 208 4.30 26.46 9.78
CA GLY A 208 3.71 26.32 8.45
C GLY A 208 4.07 25.02 7.74
N ARG A 209 4.81 24.10 8.38
CA ARG A 209 5.30 22.88 7.73
C ARG A 209 4.21 21.81 7.69
N LEU A 210 4.01 21.18 6.54
CA LEU A 210 2.96 20.20 6.30
C LEU A 210 3.03 19.04 7.29
N ARG A 211 1.93 18.81 8.00
CA ARG A 211 1.79 17.81 9.05
C ARG A 211 0.41 17.18 8.99
N LEU A 212 0.35 15.93 8.54
CA LEU A 212 -0.89 15.14 8.46
C LEU A 212 -0.89 13.91 9.39
N ALA A 213 0.21 13.68 10.10
CA ALA A 213 0.34 12.66 11.13
C ALA A 213 0.91 13.30 12.40
N GLU A 214 0.62 12.72 13.57
CA GLU A 214 1.19 13.22 14.82
C GLU A 214 2.69 12.89 14.93
N ARG A 215 3.07 11.70 14.47
CA ARG A 215 4.43 11.17 14.49
C ARG A 215 4.64 10.17 13.36
N ILE A 216 5.89 10.01 12.92
CA ILE A 216 6.28 9.04 11.88
C ILE A 216 7.46 8.23 12.42
N PRO A 217 7.24 7.32 13.38
CA PRO A 217 8.35 6.67 14.09
C PRO A 217 9.10 5.65 13.23
N ASN A 218 8.49 5.14 12.16
CA ASN A 218 9.06 4.07 11.34
C ASN A 218 9.49 4.61 9.98
N PHE A 219 10.67 4.18 9.53
CA PHE A 219 11.22 4.55 8.23
C PHE A 219 12.14 3.47 7.70
N THR A 220 12.66 3.68 6.52
CA THR A 220 13.55 2.74 5.85
C THR A 220 14.73 3.48 5.28
N LEU A 221 15.95 3.00 5.56
CA LEU A 221 17.16 3.46 4.91
C LEU A 221 17.60 2.44 3.87
N VAL A 222 17.87 2.91 2.66
CA VAL A 222 18.34 2.11 1.54
C VAL A 222 19.78 2.51 1.27
N HIS A 223 20.72 1.59 1.47
CA HIS A 223 22.08 1.77 0.97
C HIS A 223 22.08 1.37 -0.52
N PRO A 224 22.37 2.30 -1.44
CA PRO A 224 22.33 2.00 -2.88
C PRO A 224 23.38 0.93 -3.23
N PRO A 225 23.09 0.06 -4.22
CA PRO A 225 24.08 -0.91 -4.67
C PRO A 225 25.25 -0.18 -5.36
N GLN A 226 26.47 -0.68 -5.17
CA GLN A 226 27.67 -0.12 -5.83
C GLN A 226 27.63 -0.28 -7.36
N MET A 227 26.86 -1.25 -7.88
CA MET A 227 26.60 -1.43 -9.31
C MET A 227 25.10 -1.67 -9.57
N VAL A 228 24.57 -1.02 -10.60
CA VAL A 228 23.13 -0.97 -10.94
C VAL A 228 22.50 -2.36 -11.20
N TYR A 229 23.31 -3.36 -11.55
CA TYR A 229 22.84 -4.72 -11.89
C TYR A 229 22.80 -5.69 -10.69
N LEU A 230 23.37 -5.32 -9.54
CA LEU A 230 23.31 -6.14 -8.34
C LEU A 230 22.00 -5.86 -7.59
N ARG A 231 21.15 -6.90 -7.46
CA ARG A 231 19.88 -6.86 -6.71
C ARG A 231 20.04 -6.76 -5.19
N ASP A 232 21.28 -6.67 -4.70
CA ASP A 232 21.60 -6.75 -3.27
C ASP A 232 21.69 -5.34 -2.66
N SER A 233 20.64 -4.52 -2.79
CA SER A 233 20.55 -3.28 -2.01
C SER A 233 20.37 -3.64 -0.53
N LEU A 234 21.24 -3.11 0.34
CA LEU A 234 21.10 -3.34 1.77
C LEU A 234 20.06 -2.38 2.35
N LEU A 235 19.02 -2.95 2.92
CA LEU A 235 17.91 -2.23 3.53
C LEU A 235 18.07 -2.22 5.05
N TYR A 236 17.77 -1.09 5.68
CA TYR A 236 17.61 -1.00 7.13
C TYR A 236 16.21 -0.50 7.45
N TYR A 237 15.52 -1.23 8.33
CA TYR A 237 14.29 -0.77 8.94
C TYR A 237 14.63 0.05 10.18
N GLY A 238 14.24 1.32 10.15
CA GLY A 238 14.48 2.30 11.20
C GLY A 238 13.26 2.51 12.06
N GLU A 239 13.47 2.58 13.37
CA GLU A 239 12.43 2.92 14.33
C GLU A 239 12.95 3.95 15.32
N TRP A 240 12.21 5.04 15.49
CA TRP A 240 12.48 6.07 16.46
C TRP A 240 11.75 5.79 17.78
N ARG A 241 12.52 5.69 18.87
CA ARG A 241 12.01 5.48 20.23
C ARG A 241 12.77 6.36 21.21
N GLN A 242 12.06 7.20 21.96
CA GLN A 242 12.62 7.98 23.08
C GLN A 242 13.91 8.75 22.72
N GLY A 243 13.92 9.42 21.55
CA GLY A 243 15.07 10.21 21.10
C GLY A 243 16.20 9.42 20.44
N THR A 244 16.10 8.09 20.38
CA THR A 244 17.09 7.20 19.74
C THR A 244 16.49 6.55 18.50
N VAL A 245 17.31 6.31 17.49
CA VAL A 245 16.96 5.57 16.28
C VAL A 245 17.54 4.16 16.37
N HIS A 246 16.69 3.15 16.21
CA HIS A 246 17.07 1.74 16.12
C HIS A 246 17.04 1.30 14.66
N LEU A 247 18.16 0.80 14.15
CA LEU A 247 18.29 0.35 12.77
C LEU A 247 18.51 -1.15 12.72
N HIS A 248 17.65 -1.84 11.97
CA HIS A 248 17.66 -3.28 11.80
C HIS A 248 17.88 -3.64 10.33
N PRO A 249 19.04 -4.21 9.95
CA PRO A 249 19.30 -4.57 8.57
C PRO A 249 18.45 -5.76 8.12
N ASP A 250 17.94 -5.70 6.89
CA ASP A 250 17.41 -6.85 6.18
C ASP A 250 18.56 -7.62 5.55
N LEU A 251 18.96 -8.71 6.20
CA LEU A 251 20.08 -9.56 5.75
C LEU A 251 19.61 -10.69 4.84
N GLY A 252 18.30 -10.95 4.78
CA GLY A 252 17.70 -11.97 3.93
C GLY A 252 18.45 -13.31 3.95
N ARG A 253 18.67 -13.89 2.78
CA ARG A 253 19.50 -15.11 2.58
C ARG A 253 20.89 -14.82 2.03
N ALA A 254 21.14 -13.60 1.56
CA ALA A 254 22.38 -13.25 0.88
C ALA A 254 23.52 -13.07 1.89
N LEU A 255 24.53 -13.94 1.83
CA LEU A 255 25.71 -13.80 2.68
C LEU A 255 26.58 -12.59 2.29
N SER A 256 26.50 -12.16 1.02
CA SER A 256 27.23 -11.04 0.43
C SER A 256 26.98 -9.71 1.13
N VAL A 257 25.77 -9.48 1.66
CA VAL A 257 25.40 -8.19 2.28
C VAL A 257 25.90 -8.03 3.72
N ARG A 258 26.26 -9.14 4.38
CA ARG A 258 26.61 -9.16 5.81
C ARG A 258 27.90 -8.40 6.16
N PRO A 259 29.02 -8.52 5.42
CA PRO A 259 30.21 -7.72 5.69
C PRO A 259 29.94 -6.23 5.56
N LYS A 260 29.19 -5.82 4.53
CA LYS A 260 28.84 -4.41 4.34
C LYS A 260 27.92 -3.89 5.43
N ALA A 261 26.96 -4.70 5.88
CA ALA A 261 26.10 -4.35 7.00
C ALA A 261 26.89 -4.13 8.31
N ARG A 262 27.93 -4.95 8.56
CA ARG A 262 28.84 -4.74 9.70
C ARG A 262 29.66 -3.46 9.58
N GLU A 263 30.22 -3.21 8.41
CA GLU A 263 31.01 -1.99 8.15
C GLU A 263 30.18 -0.73 8.41
N LEU A 264 28.95 -0.67 7.87
CA LEU A 264 28.04 0.45 8.08
C LEU A 264 27.60 0.58 9.54
N ALA A 265 27.30 -0.54 10.20
CA ALA A 265 26.99 -0.53 11.63
C ALA A 265 28.16 0.02 12.44
N GLN A 266 29.40 -0.43 12.20
CA GLN A 266 30.59 0.07 12.89
C GLN A 266 30.82 1.57 12.68
N LYS A 267 30.62 2.07 11.45
CA LYS A 267 30.79 3.48 11.11
C LYS A 267 29.79 4.37 11.87
N TRP A 268 28.53 3.93 11.96
CA TRP A 268 27.43 4.82 12.33
C TRP A 268 26.82 4.58 13.71
N ARG A 269 27.12 3.45 14.36
CA ARG A 269 26.59 3.11 15.68
C ARG A 269 27.06 4.07 16.76
N THR A 270 26.19 4.32 17.73
CA THR A 270 26.54 4.87 19.05
C THR A 270 26.61 3.79 20.14
N GLY A 271 26.11 2.58 19.85
CA GLY A 271 26.16 1.42 20.75
C GLY A 271 27.09 0.31 20.26
N GLU A 272 26.93 -0.89 20.84
CA GLU A 272 27.87 -2.02 20.60
C GLU A 272 27.40 -3.03 19.54
N GLY A 273 26.20 -2.88 18.99
CA GLY A 273 25.62 -3.85 18.06
C GLY A 273 26.44 -4.04 16.77
N GLU A 274 26.60 -5.30 16.34
CA GLU A 274 27.40 -5.66 15.15
C GLU A 274 26.65 -5.45 13.82
N TYR A 275 25.32 -5.58 13.84
CA TYR A 275 24.48 -5.54 12.64
C TYR A 275 23.29 -4.61 12.86
N CYS A 276 22.47 -4.92 13.86
CA CYS A 276 21.48 -3.99 14.39
C CYS A 276 22.22 -2.97 15.26
N PHE A 277 21.96 -1.69 15.07
CA PHE A 277 22.61 -0.66 15.85
C PHE A 277 21.67 0.49 16.19
N THR A 278 22.05 1.23 17.22
CA THR A 278 21.39 2.48 17.61
C THR A 278 22.21 3.68 17.19
N THR A 279 21.51 4.78 16.91
CA THR A 279 22.11 6.07 16.57
C THR A 279 21.17 7.22 16.94
N THR A 280 21.59 8.46 16.69
CA THR A 280 20.78 9.67 16.93
C THR A 280 20.14 10.18 15.63
N PRO A 281 19.02 10.92 15.68
CA PRO A 281 18.45 11.56 14.50
C PRO A 281 19.45 12.44 13.75
N ALA A 282 20.29 13.21 14.47
CA ALA A 282 21.33 14.05 13.86
C ALA A 282 22.34 13.23 13.05
N ARG A 283 22.75 12.06 13.54
CA ARG A 283 23.60 11.14 12.78
C ARG A 283 22.90 10.55 11.56
N VAL A 284 21.58 10.36 11.62
CA VAL A 284 20.82 9.96 10.42
C VAL A 284 20.81 11.09 9.39
N ASP A 285 20.68 12.35 9.80
CA ASP A 285 20.85 13.48 8.87
C ASP A 285 22.27 13.48 8.23
N GLU A 286 23.33 13.19 9.00
CA GLU A 286 24.69 13.02 8.46
C GLU A 286 24.80 11.87 7.44
N MET A 287 24.17 10.72 7.71
CA MET A 287 24.11 9.58 6.78
C MET A 287 23.46 9.96 5.44
N LEU A 288 22.40 10.77 5.49
CA LEU A 288 21.68 11.21 4.30
C LEU A 288 22.49 12.27 3.54
N ALA A 289 23.15 13.18 4.26
CA ALA A 289 24.00 14.21 3.67
C ALA A 289 25.25 13.63 3.00
N SER A 290 25.82 12.52 3.51
CA SER A 290 26.97 11.87 2.87
C SER A 290 26.62 11.11 1.59
N GLY A 291 25.34 10.89 1.32
CA GLY A 291 24.86 10.08 0.20
C GLY A 291 25.02 8.56 0.42
N ASP A 292 25.41 8.13 1.63
CA ASP A 292 25.53 6.70 1.97
C ASP A 292 24.17 6.00 1.94
N PHE A 293 23.09 6.74 2.22
CA PHE A 293 21.74 6.22 2.30
C PHE A 293 20.71 7.10 1.60
N ARG A 294 19.63 6.46 1.17
CA ARG A 294 18.36 7.11 0.81
C ARG A 294 17.31 6.75 1.86
N VAL A 295 16.40 7.66 2.17
CA VAL A 295 15.33 7.44 3.15
C VAL A 295 13.96 7.30 2.49
N ALA A 296 13.15 6.40 3.03
CA ALA A 296 11.75 6.22 2.68
C ALA A 296 10.89 6.12 3.94
N PHE A 297 9.63 6.54 3.86
CA PHE A 297 8.67 6.48 4.96
C PHE A 297 7.43 5.68 4.53
N PRO A 298 7.49 4.33 4.54
CA PRO A 298 6.40 3.50 4.04
C PRO A 298 5.06 3.70 4.76
N SER A 299 5.08 4.19 6.00
CA SER A 299 3.88 4.51 6.79
C SER A 299 3.15 5.77 6.34
N LEU A 300 3.70 6.55 5.39
CA LEU A 300 3.03 7.73 4.83
C LEU A 300 2.03 7.40 3.71
N ASP A 301 1.55 6.16 3.69
CA ASP A 301 0.38 5.76 2.93
C ASP A 301 -0.88 6.09 3.76
N TYR A 302 -1.43 7.30 3.61
CA TYR A 302 -2.55 7.78 4.43
C TYR A 302 -3.86 6.99 4.26
N ARG A 303 -3.96 6.09 3.27
CA ARG A 303 -5.14 5.26 3.03
C ARG A 303 -5.01 3.85 3.57
N ARG A 304 -3.78 3.35 3.72
CA ARG A 304 -3.52 1.96 4.11
C ARG A 304 -2.68 1.97 5.36
N ASP A 305 -3.20 1.34 6.41
CA ASP A 305 -2.39 1.02 7.58
C ASP A 305 -1.36 -0.05 7.19
N ARG A 306 -0.18 0.41 6.75
CA ARG A 306 0.93 -0.48 6.46
C ARG A 306 1.64 -0.78 7.76
N GLN A 307 1.55 -2.03 8.19
CA GLN A 307 2.41 -2.51 9.26
C GLN A 307 3.88 -2.26 8.89
N PRO A 308 4.70 -1.80 9.84
CA PRO A 308 6.12 -1.60 9.59
C PRO A 308 6.74 -2.93 9.15
N ALA A 309 7.41 -2.88 8.01
CA ALA A 309 8.13 -4.04 7.49
C ALA A 309 9.20 -4.47 8.50
N LYS A 310 9.37 -5.79 8.64
CA LYS A 310 10.26 -6.39 9.64
C LYS A 310 11.55 -6.82 8.99
N ALA A 311 12.68 -6.47 9.62
CA ALA A 311 13.98 -7.00 9.26
C ALA A 311 13.99 -8.53 9.34
N GLN A 312 14.57 -9.18 8.34
CA GLN A 312 14.72 -10.63 8.31
C GLN A 312 16.20 -11.00 8.18
N ALA A 313 16.57 -12.10 8.81
CA ALA A 313 17.88 -12.73 8.62
C ALA A 313 17.69 -14.24 8.57
N SER A 314 18.20 -14.86 7.51
CA SER A 314 18.30 -16.32 7.42
C SER A 314 19.71 -16.72 7.84
N ILE A 315 19.83 -17.68 8.74
CA ILE A 315 21.10 -18.29 9.11
C ILE A 315 21.31 -19.49 8.17
N PRO A 316 22.17 -19.38 7.14
CA PRO A 316 22.53 -20.54 6.35
C PRO A 316 23.38 -21.47 7.22
N GLY A 317 23.01 -22.74 7.27
CA GLY A 317 23.82 -23.78 7.92
C GLY A 317 23.12 -24.61 9.00
N CYS A 318 21.96 -24.20 9.52
CA CYS A 318 21.15 -25.09 10.36
C CYS A 318 20.33 -26.05 9.48
N ARG A 319 21.02 -26.90 8.71
CA ARG A 319 20.39 -28.00 7.99
C ARG A 319 20.29 -29.18 8.96
N VAL A 320 19.15 -29.29 9.64
CA VAL A 320 18.80 -30.57 10.24
C VAL A 320 18.45 -31.50 9.09
N ASP A 321 19.10 -32.66 9.03
CA ASP A 321 18.75 -33.67 8.07
C ASP A 321 17.27 -34.04 8.25
N ARG A 322 16.53 -33.97 7.15
CA ARG A 322 15.09 -34.23 7.13
C ARG A 322 14.80 -35.32 6.12
N TYR A 323 14.01 -36.28 6.53
CA TYR A 323 13.59 -37.41 5.73
C TYR A 323 12.10 -37.34 5.40
N SER A 324 11.69 -37.94 4.29
CA SER A 324 10.28 -38.04 3.93
C SER A 324 9.98 -39.37 3.25
N VAL A 325 8.79 -39.89 3.50
CA VAL A 325 8.20 -40.95 2.66
C VAL A 325 7.86 -40.29 1.33
N GLY A 326 8.48 -40.74 0.24
CA GLY A 326 8.23 -40.20 -1.09
C GLY A 326 6.81 -40.53 -1.59
N GLY A 327 6.48 -40.08 -2.80
CA GLY A 327 5.23 -40.48 -3.45
C GLY A 327 5.16 -41.99 -3.69
N TYR A 328 4.02 -42.60 -3.36
CA TYR A 328 3.69 -44.00 -3.65
C TYR A 328 2.46 -44.07 -4.57
N LEU A 329 2.25 -45.23 -5.20
CA LEU A 329 1.12 -45.46 -6.10
C LEU A 329 -0.21 -45.27 -5.35
N ARG A 330 -1.21 -44.71 -6.02
CA ARG A 330 -2.55 -44.43 -5.47
C ARG A 330 -3.61 -44.83 -6.48
N GLU A 331 -4.86 -45.01 -6.04
CA GLU A 331 -6.00 -45.43 -6.87
C GLU A 331 -6.21 -44.53 -8.09
N ASN A 332 -5.90 -43.24 -8.01
CA ASN A 332 -6.03 -42.30 -9.12
C ASN A 332 -4.92 -42.44 -10.20
N ALA A 333 -3.92 -43.28 -9.98
CA ALA A 333 -2.86 -43.56 -10.95
C ALA A 333 -3.42 -44.18 -12.24
N ALA A 334 -2.64 -44.08 -13.32
CA ALA A 334 -3.02 -44.64 -14.62
C ALA A 334 -2.97 -46.16 -14.58
N MET A 335 -3.90 -46.83 -15.27
CA MET A 335 -4.00 -48.31 -15.27
C MET A 335 -2.71 -49.01 -15.72
N GLY A 336 -1.92 -48.38 -16.59
CA GLY A 336 -0.61 -48.88 -17.01
C GLY A 336 0.38 -49.01 -15.83
N GLN A 337 0.40 -48.04 -14.91
CA GLN A 337 1.32 -48.03 -13.77
C GLN A 337 1.06 -49.21 -12.81
N PHE A 338 -0.21 -49.57 -12.58
CA PHE A 338 -0.56 -50.77 -11.82
C PHE A 338 -0.06 -52.05 -12.51
N LYS A 339 -0.27 -52.15 -13.83
CA LYS A 339 0.13 -53.33 -14.60
C LYS A 339 1.64 -53.50 -14.66
N ASP A 340 2.40 -52.41 -14.78
CA ASP A 340 3.85 -52.46 -14.87
C ASP A 340 4.48 -52.94 -13.55
N ILE A 341 3.97 -52.48 -12.40
CA ILE A 341 4.39 -53.01 -11.10
C ILE A 341 4.01 -54.49 -10.97
N LEU A 342 2.74 -54.86 -11.22
CA LEU A 342 2.31 -56.26 -11.10
C LEU A 342 3.11 -57.20 -12.02
N ARG A 343 3.50 -56.74 -13.22
CA ARG A 343 4.33 -57.50 -14.15
C ARG A 343 5.70 -57.82 -13.58
N GLU A 344 6.36 -56.85 -12.96
CA GLU A 344 7.70 -57.03 -12.39
C GLU A 344 7.71 -58.12 -11.31
N PHE A 345 6.66 -58.15 -10.48
CA PHE A 345 6.51 -59.13 -9.40
C PHE A 345 5.82 -60.43 -9.85
N GLY A 346 5.60 -60.63 -11.16
CA GLY A 346 4.99 -61.85 -11.70
C GLY A 346 3.51 -62.07 -11.32
N VAL A 347 2.81 -61.02 -10.89
CA VAL A 347 1.40 -61.06 -10.50
C VAL A 347 0.48 -60.81 -11.70
N SER A 348 -0.65 -61.53 -11.76
CA SER A 348 -1.60 -61.43 -12.88
C SER A 348 -2.14 -60.01 -13.11
N MET A 349 -1.97 -59.47 -14.32
CA MET A 349 -2.41 -58.13 -14.74
C MET A 349 -3.85 -58.06 -15.30
N SER A 350 -4.63 -59.13 -15.22
CA SER A 350 -6.02 -59.16 -15.70
C SER A 350 -7.00 -58.58 -14.68
N GLY A 351 -8.14 -58.04 -15.15
CA GLY A 351 -9.19 -57.47 -14.30
C GLY A 351 -9.48 -55.99 -14.58
N ARG A 352 -10.50 -55.46 -13.90
CA ARG A 352 -10.82 -54.03 -13.84
C ARG A 352 -9.84 -53.30 -12.93
N LYS A 353 -9.90 -51.97 -12.91
CA LYS A 353 -8.99 -51.14 -12.10
C LYS A 353 -9.03 -51.50 -10.61
N GLU A 354 -10.21 -51.73 -10.07
CA GLU A 354 -10.43 -52.17 -8.68
C GLU A 354 -9.69 -53.48 -8.38
N ASP A 355 -9.77 -54.46 -9.29
CA ASP A 355 -9.07 -55.75 -9.15
C ASP A 355 -7.54 -55.56 -9.14
N LEU A 356 -7.01 -54.62 -9.93
CA LEU A 356 -5.58 -54.31 -9.96
C LEU A 356 -5.11 -53.59 -8.70
N VAL A 357 -5.93 -52.69 -8.15
CA VAL A 357 -5.65 -52.01 -6.87
C VAL A 357 -5.59 -53.03 -5.75
N GLU A 358 -6.55 -53.97 -5.71
CA GLU A 358 -6.58 -55.04 -4.71
C GLU A 358 -5.35 -55.96 -4.79
N LYS A 359 -4.94 -56.33 -6.02
CA LYS A 359 -3.71 -57.11 -6.23
C LYS A 359 -2.45 -56.38 -5.78
N ILE A 360 -2.37 -55.06 -6.00
CA ILE A 360 -1.26 -54.25 -5.48
C ILE A 360 -1.32 -54.15 -3.95
N ALA A 361 -2.50 -54.05 -3.34
CA ALA A 361 -2.62 -54.08 -1.88
C ALA A 361 -2.09 -55.39 -1.30
N GLN A 362 -2.49 -56.52 -1.88
CA GLN A 362 -2.00 -57.84 -1.44
C GLN A 362 -0.50 -58.01 -1.68
N LEU A 363 0.01 -57.56 -2.84
CA LEU A 363 1.44 -57.58 -3.12
C LEU A 363 2.22 -56.73 -2.11
N ALA A 364 1.72 -55.52 -1.79
CA ALA A 364 2.36 -54.65 -0.81
C ALA A 364 2.43 -55.30 0.59
N VAL A 365 1.42 -56.07 1.00
CA VAL A 365 1.46 -56.85 2.26
C VAL A 365 2.53 -57.93 2.20
N THR A 366 2.55 -58.75 1.14
CA THR A 366 3.55 -59.81 0.98
C THR A 366 4.97 -59.26 1.00
N GLU A 367 5.23 -58.18 0.27
CA GLU A 367 6.54 -57.54 0.23
C GLU A 367 6.86 -56.82 1.55
N TYR A 368 5.86 -56.26 2.24
CA TYR A 368 6.03 -55.67 3.56
C TYR A 368 6.51 -56.70 4.57
N GLU A 369 5.87 -57.86 4.64
CA GLU A 369 6.24 -58.96 5.55
C GLU A 369 7.65 -59.50 5.25
N GLN A 370 8.04 -59.58 3.97
CA GLN A 370 9.38 -60.02 3.59
C GLN A 370 10.48 -59.02 3.99
N HIS A 371 10.18 -57.73 3.97
CA HIS A 371 11.13 -56.65 4.26
C HIS A 371 10.97 -56.02 5.66
N GLU A 372 10.04 -56.49 6.49
CA GLU A 372 9.79 -55.94 7.83
C GLU A 372 11.05 -56.00 8.69
N GLY A 373 11.80 -57.10 8.64
CA GLY A 373 13.06 -57.23 9.39
C GLY A 373 14.17 -56.24 8.97
N GLU A 374 14.22 -55.84 7.68
CA GLU A 374 15.17 -54.82 7.20
C GLU A 374 14.77 -53.43 7.69
N LEU A 375 13.46 -53.14 7.69
CA LEU A 375 12.90 -51.90 8.20
C LEU A 375 13.08 -51.78 9.72
N ASP A 376 12.82 -52.85 10.46
CA ASP A 376 13.04 -52.92 11.91
C ASP A 376 14.50 -52.72 12.29
N ALA A 377 15.44 -53.33 11.56
CA ALA A 377 16.86 -53.09 11.79
C ALA A 377 17.22 -51.61 11.59
N PHE A 378 16.73 -51.00 10.51
CA PHE A 378 17.01 -49.58 10.23
C PHE A 378 16.38 -48.63 11.27
N PHE A 379 15.10 -48.79 11.59
CA PHE A 379 14.36 -47.91 12.51
C PHE A 379 14.57 -48.25 13.99
N GLY A 380 15.16 -49.42 14.30
CA GLY A 380 15.67 -49.77 15.62
C GLY A 380 16.95 -49.00 15.95
N ASP A 381 17.87 -48.90 14.97
CA ASP A 381 19.11 -48.12 15.11
C ASP A 381 18.89 -46.61 14.98
N HIS A 382 17.76 -46.18 14.41
CA HIS A 382 17.47 -44.77 14.12
C HIS A 382 16.04 -44.39 14.52
N ARG A 383 15.91 -43.55 15.55
CA ARG A 383 14.63 -42.96 15.95
C ARG A 383 14.38 -41.67 15.19
N PHE A 384 13.13 -41.40 14.86
CA PHE A 384 12.77 -40.16 14.17
C PHE A 384 11.57 -39.45 14.82
N VAL A 385 11.56 -38.13 14.74
CA VAL A 385 10.43 -37.28 15.14
C VAL A 385 9.79 -36.68 13.90
N ARG A 386 8.48 -36.90 13.76
CA ARG A 386 7.65 -36.31 12.72
C ARG A 386 7.38 -34.83 13.06
N ILE A 387 7.74 -33.95 12.13
CA ILE A 387 7.45 -32.52 12.19
C ILE A 387 6.36 -32.15 11.18
N ARG A 388 5.46 -31.25 11.59
CA ARG A 388 4.48 -30.66 10.67
C ARG A 388 5.19 -29.64 9.78
N THR A 389 5.52 -30.02 8.56
CA THR A 389 5.97 -29.07 7.54
C THR A 389 4.77 -28.57 6.76
N GLY A 390 4.55 -27.25 6.72
CA GLY A 390 3.62 -26.65 5.75
C GLY A 390 4.11 -26.90 4.32
N SER A 391 3.20 -27.31 3.43
CA SER A 391 3.23 -27.44 1.95
C SER A 391 4.52 -27.75 1.15
N GLN A 392 5.69 -27.91 1.76
CA GLN A 392 6.96 -28.25 1.12
C GLN A 392 7.50 -29.55 1.71
N GLU A 393 7.04 -30.68 1.15
CA GLU A 393 7.57 -32.04 1.31
C GLU A 393 8.96 -32.14 0.67
N THR A 394 9.98 -31.50 1.25
CA THR A 394 11.35 -31.50 0.72
C THR A 394 12.32 -32.22 1.65
N GLY A 395 12.00 -33.45 2.05
CA GLY A 395 12.93 -34.35 2.74
C GLY A 395 13.75 -35.20 1.77
N ARG A 396 14.90 -35.70 2.20
CA ARG A 396 15.59 -36.79 1.47
C ARG A 396 14.85 -38.12 1.72
N PRO A 397 14.84 -39.08 0.80
CA PRO A 397 14.23 -40.37 1.07
C PRO A 397 15.00 -41.12 2.17
N PHE A 398 14.32 -41.96 2.96
CA PHE A 398 14.96 -42.81 3.97
C PHE A 398 15.92 -43.81 3.31
N PRO A 399 17.19 -43.94 3.74
CA PRO A 399 18.22 -44.75 3.08
C PRO A 399 18.06 -46.25 3.38
N VAL A 400 16.87 -46.78 3.07
CA VAL A 400 16.46 -48.17 3.21
C VAL A 400 15.58 -48.53 2.01
N LEU A 401 15.63 -49.79 1.57
CA LEU A 401 14.91 -50.29 0.40
C LEU A 401 15.18 -49.49 -0.90
N GLU A 402 16.40 -48.94 -1.08
CA GLU A 402 16.66 -47.94 -2.13
C GLU A 402 16.34 -48.38 -3.55
N ASN A 403 16.48 -49.69 -3.83
CA ASN A 403 16.24 -50.30 -5.13
C ASN A 403 14.87 -50.98 -5.25
N HIS A 404 14.00 -50.89 -4.24
CA HIS A 404 12.72 -51.59 -4.24
C HIS A 404 11.62 -50.77 -4.93
N LEU A 405 10.87 -51.38 -5.87
CA LEU A 405 9.82 -50.67 -6.61
C LEU A 405 8.65 -50.20 -5.74
N LEU A 406 8.35 -50.94 -4.65
CA LEU A 406 7.32 -50.56 -3.68
C LEU A 406 7.88 -49.79 -2.47
N ARG A 407 9.15 -49.36 -2.48
CA ARG A 407 9.83 -48.70 -1.34
C ARG A 407 8.96 -47.71 -0.58
N ASN A 408 8.40 -46.71 -1.26
CA ASN A 408 7.61 -45.67 -0.61
C ASN A 408 6.28 -46.19 -0.05
N MET A 409 5.70 -47.23 -0.64
CA MET A 409 4.49 -47.88 -0.13
C MET A 409 4.81 -48.68 1.13
N LEU A 410 5.88 -49.47 1.13
CA LEU A 410 6.33 -50.24 2.29
C LEU A 410 6.73 -49.31 3.44
N LEU A 411 7.47 -48.23 3.15
CA LEU A 411 7.78 -47.19 4.13
C LEU A 411 6.52 -46.50 4.67
N ALA A 412 5.51 -46.25 3.83
CA ALA A 412 4.26 -45.68 4.28
C ALA A 412 3.51 -46.63 5.23
N MET A 413 3.46 -47.92 4.91
CA MET A 413 2.87 -48.94 5.78
C MET A 413 3.62 -49.01 7.12
N TYR A 414 4.95 -49.11 7.07
CA TYR A 414 5.81 -49.17 8.25
C TYR A 414 5.63 -47.94 9.14
N VAL A 415 5.73 -46.74 8.57
CA VAL A 415 5.55 -45.50 9.32
C VAL A 415 4.18 -45.45 9.97
N GLN A 416 3.11 -45.82 9.27
CA GLN A 416 1.77 -45.76 9.86
C GLN A 416 1.59 -46.75 11.03
N LYS A 417 2.25 -47.91 10.95
CA LYS A 417 2.25 -48.94 12.01
C LYS A 417 3.14 -48.53 13.18
N HIS A 418 4.30 -47.94 12.95
CA HIS A 418 5.32 -47.66 13.98
C HIS A 418 5.35 -46.21 14.48
N LEU A 419 4.36 -45.38 14.12
CA LEU A 419 4.29 -43.99 14.57
C LEU A 419 3.52 -43.84 15.89
N ARG A 420 4.25 -43.79 17.00
CA ARG A 420 3.74 -43.56 18.34
C ARG A 420 3.20 -42.15 18.52
N ALA A 421 1.96 -42.04 18.99
CA ALA A 421 1.26 -40.77 19.22
C ALA A 421 1.30 -39.82 18.01
N ASN A 422 1.35 -40.37 16.80
CA ASN A 422 1.47 -39.64 15.54
C ASN A 422 2.72 -38.71 15.44
N THR A 423 3.74 -38.95 16.27
CA THR A 423 4.87 -38.03 16.46
C THR A 423 6.23 -38.72 16.43
N ILE A 424 6.39 -39.89 17.06
CA ILE A 424 7.68 -40.59 17.17
C ILE A 424 7.64 -41.85 16.33
N LEU A 425 8.60 -42.03 15.43
CA LEU A 425 8.79 -43.24 14.62
C LEU A 425 9.93 -44.05 15.23
N GLU A 426 9.62 -45.23 15.76
CA GLU A 426 10.54 -46.14 16.44
C GLU A 426 10.10 -47.60 16.24
N ALA A 427 11.03 -48.54 16.06
CA ALA A 427 10.71 -49.94 15.77
C ALA A 427 9.94 -50.63 16.94
N ASP A 428 10.28 -50.30 18.19
CA ASP A 428 9.71 -50.92 19.39
C ASP A 428 8.20 -50.67 19.62
N TYR A 429 7.61 -49.74 18.87
CA TYR A 429 6.19 -49.45 18.93
C TYR A 429 5.49 -50.00 17.70
N SER A 430 4.43 -50.79 17.87
CA SER A 430 3.56 -51.25 16.78
C SER A 430 2.11 -50.90 17.06
N ASN A 431 1.44 -50.31 16.08
CA ASN A 431 0.02 -50.01 16.10
C ASN A 431 -0.76 -51.13 15.42
N GLU A 432 -1.49 -51.90 16.20
CA GLU A 432 -2.30 -53.04 15.74
C GLU A 432 -3.73 -52.63 15.32
N THR A 433 -4.03 -51.32 15.24
CA THR A 433 -5.38 -50.83 14.89
C THR A 433 -5.81 -51.22 13.47
N TYR A 434 -4.85 -51.39 12.55
CA TYR A 434 -5.10 -51.77 11.17
C TYR A 434 -4.44 -53.10 10.86
N ASP A 435 -5.19 -54.02 10.28
CA ASP A 435 -4.61 -55.18 9.60
C ASP A 435 -3.75 -54.70 8.41
N PRO A 436 -2.61 -55.35 8.10
CA PRO A 436 -1.72 -54.92 7.02
C PRO A 436 -2.42 -54.74 5.66
N LEU A 437 -3.40 -55.58 5.34
CA LEU A 437 -4.15 -55.49 4.09
C LEU A 437 -5.06 -54.27 4.06
N ASP A 438 -5.76 -54.01 5.17
CA ASP A 438 -6.63 -52.83 5.30
C ASP A 438 -5.81 -51.54 5.31
N LEU A 439 -4.62 -51.55 5.90
CA LEU A 439 -3.68 -50.43 5.83
C LEU A 439 -3.22 -50.16 4.40
N ALA A 440 -2.81 -51.20 3.66
CA ALA A 440 -2.40 -51.07 2.27
C ALA A 440 -3.53 -50.51 1.39
N ARG A 441 -4.77 -51.02 1.57
CA ARG A 441 -5.96 -50.49 0.90
C ARG A 441 -6.21 -49.03 1.24
N ALA A 442 -6.18 -48.68 2.53
CA ALA A 442 -6.43 -47.32 3.00
C ALA A 442 -5.41 -46.30 2.46
N LEU A 443 -4.14 -46.69 2.31
CA LEU A 443 -3.09 -45.87 1.70
C LEU A 443 -3.32 -45.70 0.18
N LEU A 444 -3.67 -46.77 -0.54
CA LEU A 444 -3.95 -46.74 -1.99
C LEU A 444 -5.18 -45.87 -2.31
N GLN A 445 -6.25 -46.01 -1.53
CA GLN A 445 -7.52 -45.27 -1.69
C GLN A 445 -7.47 -43.86 -1.09
N ARG A 446 -6.36 -43.47 -0.44
CA ARG A 446 -6.15 -42.15 0.18
C ARG A 446 -7.04 -41.88 1.40
N ASN A 447 -7.59 -42.92 2.01
CA ASN A 447 -8.28 -42.83 3.31
C ASN A 447 -7.29 -42.44 4.42
N ILE A 448 -6.02 -42.84 4.27
CA ILE A 448 -4.91 -42.48 5.17
C ILE A 448 -3.76 -41.91 4.33
N THR A 449 -3.11 -40.87 4.86
CA THR A 449 -1.95 -40.23 4.22
C THR A 449 -0.91 -39.84 5.26
N ILE A 450 0.37 -40.06 4.92
CA ILE A 450 1.49 -39.61 5.74
C ILE A 450 1.93 -38.24 5.23
N HIS A 451 1.87 -37.26 6.12
CA HIS A 451 2.24 -35.88 5.85
C HIS A 451 3.36 -35.41 6.77
N GLY A 452 4.28 -34.62 6.26
CA GLY A 452 5.34 -34.03 7.07
C GLY A 452 6.71 -34.63 6.79
N ALA A 453 7.70 -34.16 7.54
CA ALA A 453 9.07 -34.63 7.45
C ALA A 453 9.50 -35.27 8.77
N PHE A 454 10.53 -36.10 8.71
CA PHE A 454 11.07 -36.84 9.84
C PHE A 454 12.48 -36.35 10.12
N LEU A 455 12.73 -35.93 11.36
CA LEU A 455 14.05 -35.54 11.83
C LEU A 455 14.65 -36.68 12.65
N PRO A 456 15.95 -37.00 12.50
CA PRO A 456 16.64 -37.90 13.41
C PRO A 456 16.49 -37.41 14.84
N ALA A 457 16.09 -38.31 15.73
CA ALA A 457 16.08 -38.10 17.17
C ALA A 457 17.19 -38.96 17.75
N ASN A 458 18.35 -38.34 17.99
CA ASN A 458 19.44 -38.96 18.71
C ASN A 458 19.08 -39.19 20.18
#